data_AF-A0A950NL80-F1
#
_entry.id   AF-A0A950NL80-F1
#
_cell.length_a   1.000
_cell.length_b   1.000
_cell.length_c   1.000
_cell.angle_alpha   90.00
_cell.angle_beta   90.00
_cell.angle_gamma   90.00
#
_symmetry.space_group_name_H-M   'P 1'
#
loop_
_entity.id
_entity.type
_entity.pdbx_description
1 polymer ?
#
loop_
_entity_poly.entity_id
_entity_poly.type
_entity_poly.pdbx_seq_one_letter_code
_entity_poly.pdbx_strand_id
1 'polypeptide(L)' 'MTALPQSEHEALAVGPLEVIPVEHLARVNGSALMLSVVELRMLTELLRRADRIVSREELSTRVWGRELRPG' A
#
# COMPACT_ATOMS: atom_id res chain seq x y z
N MET A 1 -24.96 0.87 8.84
CA MET A 1 -24.27 0.84 7.53
C MET A 1 -23.03 -0.03 7.72
N THR A 2 -23.14 -1.33 7.44
CA THR A 2 -22.09 -2.32 7.75
C THR A 2 -21.07 -2.30 6.62
N ALA A 3 -19.84 -1.84 6.89
CA ALA A 3 -18.74 -1.97 5.94
C ALA A 3 -18.46 -3.47 5.76
N LEU A 4 -18.70 -3.99 4.56
CA LEU A 4 -18.28 -5.34 4.20
C LEU A 4 -16.74 -5.39 4.28
N PRO A 5 -16.14 -6.50 4.75
CA PRO A 5 -14.70 -6.64 4.79
C PRO A 5 -14.17 -6.47 3.37
N GLN A 6 -13.44 -5.37 3.12
CA GLN A 6 -12.78 -5.14 1.85
C GLN A 6 -11.84 -6.30 1.60
N SER A 7 -12.19 -7.12 0.61
CA SER A 7 -11.48 -8.36 0.33
C SER A 7 -10.05 -8.04 -0.09
N GLU A 8 -9.08 -8.91 0.19
CA GLU A 8 -7.68 -8.71 -0.21
C GLU A 8 -7.47 -8.52 -1.73
N HIS A 9 -8.51 -8.80 -2.50
CA HIS A 9 -8.63 -8.63 -3.95
C HIS A 9 -9.14 -7.24 -4.39
N GLU A 10 -9.53 -6.37 -3.47
CA GLU A 10 -10.11 -5.07 -3.80
C GLU A 10 -9.02 -4.05 -4.16
N ALA A 11 -9.26 -3.28 -5.22
CA ALA A 11 -8.41 -2.18 -5.60
C ALA A 11 -8.46 -1.09 -4.51
N LEU A 12 -7.29 -0.64 -4.05
CA LEU A 12 -7.16 0.47 -3.12
C LEU A 12 -7.06 1.76 -3.92
N ALA A 13 -7.98 2.70 -3.70
CA ALA A 13 -8.01 3.98 -4.41
C ALA A 13 -7.96 5.16 -3.44
N VAL A 14 -7.05 6.10 -3.70
CA VAL A 14 -6.94 7.38 -2.98
C VAL A 14 -6.66 8.49 -3.98
N GLY A 15 -7.66 9.34 -4.22
CA GLY A 15 -7.57 10.39 -5.24
C GLY A 15 -7.27 9.79 -6.63
N PRO A 16 -6.24 10.27 -7.35
CA PRO A 16 -5.89 9.78 -8.68
C PRO A 16 -5.07 8.48 -8.66
N LEU A 17 -4.73 7.96 -7.48
CA LEU A 17 -3.88 6.79 -7.30
C LEU A 17 -4.74 5.56 -7.04
N GLU A 18 -4.46 4.49 -7.80
CA GLU A 18 -5.07 3.17 -7.69
C GLU A 18 -3.99 2.11 -7.51
N VAL A 19 -4.20 1.16 -6.60
CA VAL A 19 -3.32 0.01 -6.39
C VAL A 19 -4.16 -1.26 -6.43
N ILE A 20 -3.72 -2.23 -7.23
CA ILE A 20 -4.33 -3.55 -7.36
C ILE A 20 -3.26 -4.55 -6.87
N PRO A 21 -3.24 -4.87 -5.56
CA PRO A 21 -2.14 -5.64 -4.97
C PRO A 21 -1.96 -7.02 -5.59
N VAL A 22 -3.07 -7.68 -5.92
CA VAL A 22 -3.07 -9.03 -6.52
C VAL A 22 -2.47 -9.05 -7.92
N GLU A 23 -2.62 -7.96 -8.68
CA GLU A 23 -2.04 -7.79 -10.03
C GLU A 23 -0.62 -7.22 -10.01
N HIS A 24 -0.08 -6.92 -8.82
CA HIS A 24 1.18 -6.20 -8.66
C HIS A 24 1.22 -4.87 -9.43
N LEU A 25 0.09 -4.17 -9.50
CA LEU A 25 -0.10 -2.99 -10.34
C LEU A 25 -0.47 -1.76 -9.51
N ALA A 26 0.14 -0.63 -9.85
CA ALA A 26 -0.28 0.69 -9.39
C ALA A 26 -0.44 1.63 -10.58
N ARG A 27 -1.41 2.53 -10.51
CA ARG A 27 -1.70 3.53 -11.55
C ARG A 27 -1.93 4.89 -10.94
N VAL A 28 -1.48 5.94 -11.62
CA VAL A 28 -1.85 7.33 -11.31
C VAL A 28 -2.47 7.94 -12.56
N ASN A 29 -3.69 8.46 -12.44
CA ASN A 29 -4.47 8.96 -13.58
C ASN A 29 -4.53 7.95 -14.74
N GLY A 30 -4.72 6.67 -14.41
CA GLY A 30 -4.76 5.56 -15.37
C GLY A 30 -3.41 5.12 -15.95
N SER A 31 -2.32 5.84 -15.68
CA SER A 31 -0.98 5.48 -16.15
C SER A 31 -0.27 4.56 -15.16
N ALA A 32 0.24 3.42 -15.63
CA ALA A 32 0.93 2.44 -14.80
C ALA A 32 2.25 2.99 -14.24
N LEU A 33 2.50 2.73 -12.95
CA LEU A 33 3.76 3.05 -12.29
C LEU A 33 4.72 1.85 -12.37
N MET A 34 5.97 2.11 -12.72
CA MET A 34 7.04 1.12 -12.61
C MET A 34 7.59 1.15 -11.18
N LEU A 35 7.18 0.18 -10.37
CA LEU A 35 7.61 0.03 -8.98
C LEU A 35 8.25 -1.35 -8.80
N SER A 36 9.27 -1.42 -7.95
CA SER A 36 9.71 -2.69 -7.39
C SER A 36 8.61 -3.30 -6.52
N VAL A 37 8.69 -4.61 -6.27
CA VAL A 37 7.76 -5.33 -5.39
C VAL A 37 7.71 -4.71 -3.99
N VAL A 38 8.84 -4.20 -3.50
CA VAL A 38 8.92 -3.57 -2.17
C VAL A 38 8.22 -2.21 -2.16
N GLU A 39 8.44 -1.38 -3.18
CA GLU A 39 7.76 -0.08 -3.30
C GLU A 39 6.25 -0.25 -3.42
N LEU A 40 5.78 -1.23 -4.21
CA LEU A 40 4.36 -1.51 -4.33
C LEU A 40 3.75 -1.95 -2.98
N ARG A 41 4.44 -2.84 -2.25
CA ARG A 41 4.00 -3.26 -0.90
C ARG A 41 3.95 -2.08 0.06
N MET A 42 4.98 -1.25 0.05
CA MET A 42 5.02 -0.03 0.86
C MET A 42 3.84 0.89 0.54
N LEU A 43 3.58 1.14 -0.74
CA LEU A 43 2.47 1.96 -1.19
C LEU A 43 1.13 1.36 -0.76
N THR A 44 0.96 0.06 -0.90
CA THR A 44 -0.23 -0.68 -0.43
C THR A 44 -0.46 -0.47 1.06
N GLU A 45 0.58 -0.61 1.88
CA GLU A 45 0.47 -0.44 3.33
C GLU A 45 0.13 0.99 3.76
N LEU A 46 0.63 1.98 3.02
CA LEU A 46 0.30 3.39 3.20
C LEU A 46 -1.15 3.69 2.79
N LEU A 47 -1.63 3.15 1.66
CA LEU A 47 -2.99 3.37 1.18
C LEU A 47 -4.03 2.76 2.11
N ARG A 48 -3.77 1.58 2.68
CA ARG A 48 -4.63 0.96 3.71
C ARG A 48 -4.77 1.83 4.97
N ARG A 49 -3.92 2.85 5.15
CA ARG A 49 -3.82 3.71 6.35
C ARG A 49 -3.70 5.17 5.96
N ALA A 50 -4.31 5.56 4.85
CA ALA A 50 -4.21 6.91 4.31
C ALA A 50 -4.75 7.98 5.27
N ASP A 51 -5.53 7.59 6.28
CA ASP A 51 -6.12 8.43 7.31
C ASP A 51 -5.20 8.71 8.52
N ARG A 52 -4.02 8.10 8.58
CA ARG A 52 -3.09 8.30 9.70
C ARG A 52 -1.62 8.31 9.32
N ILE A 53 -0.82 8.88 10.22
CA ILE A 53 0.64 8.82 10.12
C ILE A 53 1.10 7.37 10.40
N VAL A 54 2.02 6.88 9.56
CA VAL A 54 2.69 5.59 9.71
C VAL A 54 4.16 5.84 10.01
N SER A 55 4.67 5.32 11.13
CA SER A 55 6.08 5.49 11.49
C SER A 55 6.99 4.61 10.62
N ARG A 56 8.29 4.92 10.60
CA ARG A 56 9.27 4.14 9.84
C ARG A 56 9.41 2.72 10.40
N GLU A 57 9.31 2.57 11.72
CA GLU A 57 9.37 1.29 12.43
C GLU A 57 8.15 0.42 12.09
N GLU A 58 6.95 1.01 12.09
CA GLU A 58 5.73 0.32 11.72
C GLU A 58 5.78 -0.12 10.25
N LEU A 59 6.21 0.77 9.35
CA LEU A 59 6.36 0.46 7.94
C LEU A 59 7.42 -0.62 7.71
N SER A 60 8.53 -0.59 8.47
CA SER A 60 9.58 -1.61 8.37
C SER A 60 9.03 -3.00 8.71
N THR A 61 8.30 -3.07 9.82
CA THR A 61 7.67 -4.30 10.31
C THR A 61 6.65 -4.84 9.30
N ARG A 62 5.82 -3.96 8.69
CA ARG A 62 4.75 -4.37 7.78
C ARG A 62 5.25 -4.77 6.39
N VAL A 63 6.22 -4.04 5.84
CA VAL A 63 6.68 -4.24 4.47
C VAL A 63 7.75 -5.34 4.40
N TRP A 64 8.64 -5.41 5.40
CA TRP A 64 9.77 -6.34 5.41
C TRP A 64 9.71 -7.41 6.51
N GLY A 65 8.75 -7.34 7.45
CA GLY A 65 8.64 -8.33 8.53
C GLY A 65 9.79 -8.29 9.53
N ARG A 66 10.48 -7.15 9.66
CA ARG A 66 11.66 -7.00 10.52
C ARG A 66 11.72 -5.63 11.18
N GLU A 67 12.51 -5.54 12.25
CA GLU A 67 12.82 -4.27 12.88
C GLU A 67 13.57 -3.33 11.93
N LEU A 68 13.33 -2.04 12.11
CA LEU A 68 14.02 -0.99 11.39
C LEU A 68 15.51 -1.05 11.71
N ARG A 69 16.33 -1.20 10.68
CA ARG A 69 17.79 -1.15 10.86
C ARG A 69 18.21 0.28 11.23
N PRO A 70 19.02 0.47 12.28
CA PRO A 70 19.67 1.76 12.51
C PRO A 70 20.57 2.06 11.31
N GLY A 71 20.54 3.33 10.89
CA GLY A 71 21.35 3.86 9.78
C GLY A 71 22.78 4.15 10.18
#